data_AF-A0A0E3KVQ1-F1
#
_entry.id   AF-A0A0E3KVQ1-F1
#
_cell.length_a   1.000
_cell.length_b   1.000
_cell.length_c   1.000
_cell.angle_alpha   90.00
_cell.angle_beta   90.00
_cell.angle_gamma   90.00
#
_symmetry.space_group_name_H-M   'P 1'
#
loop_
_entity.id
_entity.type
_entity.pdbx_description
1 polymer ?
#
loop_
_entity_poly.entity_id
_entity_poly.type
_entity_poly.pdbx_seq_one_letter_code
_entity_poly.pdbx_strand_id
1 'polypeptide(L)'
;MLSKENNREMHKGLASVDEEFDEGVSQALTSLTVIGKGYLSERKELEAEKTVSSIKEIGKAAALQGMENAAVNAIRSLEKMLQCSMKQNMESTTVRVLLSFGTIGKIATEQQLETVAKLAASILGKSGNTAALLNRERETLAVTIGLGEIGKAVARMKLPDYSENAAICITCLGENGKLAAQKTLEKAAIGAELMLEEMAALAMEENLQSAAGIITASIEEIGKSAAEEEMENAVFQAASALQTIMSSAGNRYLNDASIAAKVALESFNEFDIINDKDHIKKIEEIREMMRELWVNTK
;
A
#
# COMPACT_ATOMS: atom_id res chain seq x y z
N MET A 1 -30.07 -13.36 -8.68
CA MET A 1 -30.80 -12.24 -8.04
C MET A 1 -29.81 -11.20 -7.53
N LEU A 2 -28.91 -11.57 -6.62
CA LEU A 2 -27.89 -10.69 -6.02
C LEU A 2 -27.01 -9.89 -7.02
N SER A 3 -26.68 -10.43 -8.20
CA SER A 3 -25.79 -9.70 -9.14
C SER A 3 -26.46 -8.48 -9.78
N LYS A 4 -27.78 -8.55 -10.02
CA LYS A 4 -28.56 -7.40 -10.50
C LYS A 4 -28.74 -6.36 -9.39
N GLU A 5 -28.87 -6.81 -8.15
CA GLU A 5 -28.96 -5.94 -6.97
C GLU A 5 -27.64 -5.20 -6.73
N ASN A 6 -26.49 -5.87 -6.88
CA ASN A 6 -25.18 -5.22 -6.78
C ASN A 6 -25.07 -4.00 -7.72
N ASN A 7 -25.39 -4.18 -9.00
CA ASN A 7 -25.30 -3.09 -9.99
C ASN A 7 -26.29 -1.97 -9.67
N ARG A 8 -27.49 -2.31 -9.21
CA ARG A 8 -28.49 -1.31 -8.81
C ARG A 8 -28.00 -0.47 -7.63
N GLU A 9 -27.45 -1.10 -6.59
CA GLU A 9 -26.95 -0.37 -5.42
C GLU A 9 -25.68 0.43 -5.76
N MET A 10 -24.82 -0.07 -6.66
CA MET A 10 -23.71 0.72 -7.20
C MET A 10 -24.18 2.00 -7.88
N HIS A 11 -25.15 1.91 -8.80
CA HIS A 11 -25.67 3.08 -9.51
C HIS A 11 -26.34 4.08 -8.57
N LYS A 12 -27.10 3.61 -7.58
CA LYS A 12 -27.67 4.50 -6.54
C LYS A 12 -26.58 5.19 -5.74
N GLY A 13 -25.55 4.46 -5.32
CA GLY A 13 -24.43 5.02 -4.56
C GLY A 13 -23.70 6.11 -5.34
N LEU A 14 -23.42 5.89 -6.62
CA LEU A 14 -22.81 6.90 -7.49
C LEU A 14 -23.72 8.10 -7.73
N ALA A 15 -25.01 7.88 -8.00
CA ALA A 15 -25.97 8.98 -8.13
C ALA A 15 -26.06 9.82 -6.84
N SER A 16 -26.03 9.18 -5.67
CA SER A 16 -26.00 9.90 -4.39
C SER A 16 -24.68 10.66 -4.17
N VAL A 17 -23.55 10.20 -4.72
CA VAL A 17 -22.31 11.01 -4.74
C VAL A 17 -22.49 12.23 -5.63
N ASP A 18 -23.08 12.07 -6.81
CA ASP A 18 -23.34 13.19 -7.75
C ASP A 18 -24.31 14.22 -7.16
N GLU A 19 -25.24 13.78 -6.31
CA GLU A 19 -26.19 14.62 -5.57
C GLU A 19 -25.64 15.14 -4.23
N GLU A 20 -24.38 14.84 -3.88
CA GLU A 20 -23.74 15.16 -2.59
C GLU A 20 -24.55 14.68 -1.36
N PHE A 21 -25.27 13.56 -1.52
CA PHE A 21 -26.18 13.01 -0.52
C PHE A 21 -25.53 11.87 0.29
N ASP A 22 -24.80 12.23 1.34
CA ASP A 22 -24.06 11.31 2.24
C ASP A 22 -24.87 10.11 2.75
N GLU A 23 -26.13 10.32 3.11
CA GLU A 23 -27.00 9.26 3.64
C GLU A 23 -27.35 8.23 2.55
N GLY A 24 -27.61 8.68 1.31
CA GLY A 24 -27.84 7.80 0.18
C GLY A 24 -26.62 6.95 -0.17
N VAL A 25 -25.43 7.56 -0.12
CA VAL A 25 -24.16 6.83 -0.27
C VAL A 25 -24.00 5.77 0.82
N SER A 26 -24.28 6.13 2.07
CA SER A 26 -24.17 5.24 3.23
C SER A 26 -25.12 4.04 3.16
N GLN A 27 -26.35 4.25 2.67
CA GLN A 27 -27.33 3.19 2.44
C GLN A 27 -26.91 2.23 1.32
N ALA A 28 -26.39 2.77 0.21
CA ALA A 28 -25.87 1.96 -0.90
C ALA A 28 -24.68 1.10 -0.45
N LEU A 29 -23.71 1.69 0.26
CA LEU A 29 -22.54 1.00 0.80
C LEU A 29 -22.92 -0.09 1.80
N THR A 30 -23.90 0.17 2.68
CA THR A 30 -24.41 -0.83 3.62
C THR A 30 -25.04 -2.01 2.88
N SER A 31 -25.86 -1.75 1.85
CA SER A 31 -26.50 -2.78 1.03
C SER A 31 -25.48 -3.62 0.28
N LEU A 32 -24.49 -2.98 -0.35
CA LEU A 32 -23.38 -3.66 -1.03
C LEU A 32 -22.58 -4.52 -0.05
N THR A 33 -22.30 -4.03 1.16
CA THR A 33 -21.60 -4.82 2.19
C THR A 33 -22.37 -6.10 2.55
N VAL A 34 -23.69 -6.02 2.70
CA VAL A 34 -24.53 -7.19 3.00
C VAL A 34 -24.48 -8.20 1.83
N ILE A 35 -24.65 -7.72 0.59
CA ILE A 35 -24.58 -8.54 -0.62
C ILE A 35 -23.22 -9.24 -0.73
N GLY A 36 -22.13 -8.47 -0.58
CA GLY A 36 -20.76 -8.97 -0.68
C GLY A 36 -20.44 -10.02 0.38
N LYS A 37 -20.88 -9.81 1.63
CA LYS A 37 -20.75 -10.82 2.69
C LYS A 37 -21.57 -12.08 2.41
N GLY A 38 -22.74 -11.94 1.77
CA GLY A 38 -23.51 -13.08 1.25
C GLY A 38 -22.70 -13.90 0.26
N TYR A 39 -22.08 -13.25 -0.73
CA TYR A 39 -21.21 -13.91 -1.70
C TYR A 39 -20.01 -14.60 -1.07
N LEU A 40 -19.32 -13.94 -0.13
CA LEU A 40 -18.21 -14.55 0.60
C LEU A 40 -18.63 -15.79 1.40
N SER A 41 -19.81 -15.74 2.01
CA SER A 41 -20.36 -16.87 2.78
C SER A 41 -20.73 -18.05 1.87
N GLU A 42 -21.21 -17.76 0.66
CA GLU A 42 -21.52 -18.74 -0.37
C GLU A 42 -20.29 -19.15 -1.21
N ARG A 43 -19.10 -18.64 -0.88
CA ARG A 43 -17.84 -18.87 -1.62
C ARG A 43 -17.88 -18.48 -3.10
N LYS A 44 -18.66 -17.44 -3.42
CA LYS A 44 -18.78 -16.85 -4.76
C LYS A 44 -17.76 -15.72 -4.93
N GLU A 45 -16.50 -16.10 -5.14
CA GLU A 45 -15.37 -15.15 -5.12
C GLU A 45 -15.47 -14.07 -6.20
N LEU A 46 -15.82 -14.45 -7.44
CA LEU A 46 -15.95 -13.50 -8.55
C LEU A 46 -17.05 -12.46 -8.30
N GLU A 47 -18.17 -12.87 -7.72
CA GLU A 47 -19.25 -11.96 -7.35
C GLU A 47 -18.88 -11.06 -6.17
N ALA A 48 -18.17 -11.59 -5.17
CA ALA A 48 -17.65 -10.80 -4.05
C ALA A 48 -16.67 -9.73 -4.55
N GLU A 49 -15.79 -10.07 -5.50
CA GLU A 49 -14.86 -9.14 -6.14
C GLU A 49 -15.57 -8.00 -6.87
N LYS A 50 -16.68 -8.30 -7.55
CA LYS A 50 -17.52 -7.28 -8.20
C LYS A 50 -18.11 -6.32 -7.17
N THR A 51 -18.59 -6.84 -6.04
CA THR A 51 -19.09 -5.99 -4.95
C THR A 51 -17.99 -5.11 -4.34
N VAL A 52 -16.79 -5.66 -4.13
CA VAL A 52 -15.62 -4.88 -3.69
C VAL A 52 -15.32 -3.76 -4.69
N SER A 53 -15.37 -4.06 -5.98
CA SER A 53 -15.16 -3.07 -7.05
C SER A 53 -16.24 -1.98 -7.03
N SER A 54 -17.51 -2.32 -6.81
CA SER A 54 -18.59 -1.35 -6.66
C SER A 54 -18.39 -0.43 -5.45
N ILE A 55 -18.00 -0.97 -4.30
CA ILE A 55 -17.69 -0.17 -3.11
C ILE A 55 -16.48 0.74 -3.36
N LYS A 56 -15.44 0.22 -4.03
CA LYS A 56 -14.24 0.99 -4.42
C LYS A 56 -14.60 2.18 -5.29
N GLU A 57 -15.40 2.00 -6.35
CA GLU A 57 -15.79 3.08 -7.24
C GLU A 57 -16.61 4.17 -6.53
N ILE A 58 -17.53 3.78 -5.62
CA ILE A 58 -18.26 4.76 -4.80
C ILE A 58 -17.30 5.52 -3.88
N GLY A 59 -16.41 4.82 -3.18
CA GLY A 59 -15.43 5.46 -2.29
C GLY A 59 -14.47 6.40 -3.02
N LYS A 60 -14.04 6.02 -4.22
CA LYS A 60 -13.24 6.85 -5.12
C LYS A 60 -13.99 8.10 -5.55
N ALA A 61 -15.25 7.95 -6.01
CA ALA A 61 -16.07 9.09 -6.41
C ALA A 61 -16.33 10.05 -5.25
N ALA A 62 -16.66 9.52 -4.07
CA ALA A 62 -16.84 10.31 -2.86
C ALA A 62 -15.57 11.08 -2.48
N ALA A 63 -14.40 10.44 -2.54
CA ALA A 63 -13.12 11.10 -2.28
C ALA A 63 -12.83 12.22 -3.29
N LEU A 64 -13.09 11.98 -4.59
CA LEU A 64 -12.94 13.00 -5.64
C LEU A 64 -13.84 14.22 -5.44
N GLN A 65 -15.05 14.01 -4.90
CA GLN A 65 -16.00 15.08 -4.59
C GLN A 65 -15.76 15.73 -3.22
N GLY A 66 -14.72 15.35 -2.49
CA GLY A 66 -14.46 15.88 -1.15
C GLY A 66 -15.46 15.40 -0.08
N MET A 67 -16.29 14.40 -0.36
CA MET A 67 -17.26 13.84 0.58
C MET A 67 -16.56 12.90 1.59
N GLU A 68 -15.90 13.50 2.59
CA GLU A 68 -15.04 12.77 3.53
C GLU A 68 -15.79 11.64 4.28
N ASN A 69 -17.01 11.92 4.77
CA ASN A 69 -17.82 10.93 5.49
C ASN A 69 -18.19 9.73 4.60
N ALA A 70 -18.64 9.99 3.37
CA ALA A 70 -18.95 8.95 2.40
C ALA A 70 -17.72 8.09 2.05
N ALA A 71 -16.56 8.73 1.84
CA ALA A 71 -15.31 8.01 1.57
C ALA A 71 -14.87 7.16 2.78
N VAL A 72 -14.98 7.67 4.01
CA VAL A 72 -14.75 6.90 5.24
C VAL A 72 -15.69 5.70 5.33
N ASN A 73 -16.96 5.87 4.99
CA ASN A 73 -17.95 4.78 5.00
C ASN A 73 -17.64 3.70 3.96
N ALA A 74 -17.05 4.07 2.82
CA ALA A 74 -16.57 3.11 1.82
C ALA A 74 -15.40 2.29 2.36
N ILE A 75 -14.41 2.94 3.00
CA ILE A 75 -13.29 2.25 3.68
C ILE A 75 -13.80 1.27 4.74
N ARG A 76 -14.74 1.68 5.60
CA ARG A 76 -15.33 0.79 6.63
C ARG A 76 -16.11 -0.38 6.03
N SER A 77 -16.74 -0.18 4.88
CA SER A 77 -17.46 -1.24 4.15
C SER A 77 -16.48 -2.26 3.59
N LEU A 78 -15.37 -1.79 3.00
CA LEU A 78 -14.26 -2.63 2.57
C LEU A 78 -13.60 -3.38 3.73
N GLU A 79 -13.42 -2.76 4.90
CA GLU A 79 -12.85 -3.42 6.09
C GLU A 79 -13.69 -4.62 6.53
N LYS A 80 -15.03 -4.49 6.52
CA LYS A 80 -15.94 -5.61 6.80
C LYS A 80 -15.80 -6.73 5.77
N MET A 81 -15.60 -6.38 4.50
CA MET A 81 -15.34 -7.35 3.43
C MET A 81 -14.00 -8.05 3.64
N LEU A 82 -12.94 -7.31 3.99
CA LEU A 82 -11.61 -7.83 4.28
C LEU A 82 -11.65 -8.89 5.39
N GLN A 83 -12.27 -8.56 6.53
CA GLN A 83 -12.38 -9.48 7.66
C GLN A 83 -13.06 -10.80 7.26
N CYS A 84 -14.08 -10.72 6.40
CA CYS A 84 -14.79 -11.89 5.91
C CYS A 84 -13.97 -12.68 4.89
N SER A 85 -13.32 -12.01 3.92
CA SER A 85 -12.53 -12.67 2.88
C SER A 85 -11.30 -13.35 3.46
N MET A 86 -10.61 -12.72 4.42
CA MET A 86 -9.48 -13.30 5.12
C MET A 86 -9.87 -14.55 5.92
N LYS A 87 -11.00 -14.49 6.65
CA LYS A 87 -11.53 -15.65 7.41
C LYS A 87 -11.92 -16.82 6.52
N GLN A 88 -12.41 -16.54 5.30
CA GLN A 88 -12.83 -17.56 4.34
C GLN A 88 -11.70 -18.00 3.39
N ASN A 89 -10.47 -17.48 3.55
CA ASN A 89 -9.33 -17.74 2.66
C ASN A 89 -9.63 -17.42 1.18
N MET A 90 -10.38 -16.35 0.91
CA MET A 90 -10.67 -15.86 -0.45
C MET A 90 -9.56 -14.90 -0.87
N GLU A 91 -8.40 -15.43 -1.29
CA GLU A 91 -7.19 -14.65 -1.56
C GLU A 91 -7.45 -13.54 -2.60
N SER A 92 -8.11 -13.85 -3.71
CA SER A 92 -8.31 -12.91 -4.82
C SER A 92 -9.22 -11.75 -4.38
N THR A 93 -10.29 -12.05 -3.63
CA THR A 93 -11.12 -10.99 -3.03
C THR A 93 -10.33 -10.18 -1.99
N THR A 94 -9.52 -10.83 -1.16
CA THR A 94 -8.72 -10.15 -0.11
C THR A 94 -7.73 -9.18 -0.73
N VAL A 95 -6.96 -9.62 -1.73
CA VAL A 95 -6.05 -8.78 -2.51
C VAL A 95 -6.79 -7.58 -3.12
N ARG A 96 -7.97 -7.81 -3.72
CA ARG A 96 -8.77 -6.74 -4.32
C ARG A 96 -9.25 -5.71 -3.30
N VAL A 97 -9.62 -6.14 -2.09
CA VAL A 97 -10.00 -5.22 -1.00
C VAL A 97 -8.81 -4.37 -0.56
N LEU A 98 -7.65 -5.00 -0.36
CA LEU A 98 -6.42 -4.30 0.07
C LEU A 98 -6.02 -3.22 -0.94
N LEU A 99 -6.02 -3.54 -2.23
CA LEU A 99 -5.70 -2.57 -3.29
C LEU A 99 -6.76 -1.46 -3.41
N SER A 100 -8.01 -1.75 -3.06
CA SER A 100 -9.08 -0.75 -3.02
C SER A 100 -8.84 0.30 -1.93
N PHE A 101 -8.29 -0.08 -0.77
CA PHE A 101 -7.84 0.90 0.24
C PHE A 101 -6.75 1.81 -0.31
N GLY A 102 -5.74 1.25 -0.99
CA GLY A 102 -4.67 2.02 -1.63
C GLY A 102 -5.23 3.04 -2.62
N THR A 103 -6.18 2.62 -3.45
CA THR A 103 -6.82 3.50 -4.46
C THR A 103 -7.57 4.66 -3.82
N ILE A 104 -8.45 4.38 -2.85
CA ILE A 104 -9.24 5.42 -2.19
C ILE A 104 -8.32 6.32 -1.35
N GLY A 105 -7.37 5.75 -0.61
CA GLY A 105 -6.43 6.51 0.22
C GLY A 105 -5.52 7.44 -0.59
N LYS A 106 -5.07 6.98 -1.77
CA LYS A 106 -4.28 7.80 -2.70
C LYS A 106 -5.08 9.01 -3.17
N ILE A 107 -6.31 8.79 -3.63
CA ILE A 107 -7.19 9.86 -4.12
C ILE A 107 -7.56 10.80 -2.97
N ALA A 108 -7.87 10.27 -1.80
CA ALA A 108 -8.11 11.06 -0.61
C ALA A 108 -6.92 11.98 -0.28
N THR A 109 -5.70 11.48 -0.39
CA THR A 109 -4.48 12.28 -0.23
C THR A 109 -4.40 13.41 -1.26
N GLU A 110 -4.63 13.11 -2.53
CA GLU A 110 -4.65 14.10 -3.62
C GLU A 110 -5.72 15.18 -3.40
N GLN A 111 -6.83 14.82 -2.75
CA GLN A 111 -7.94 15.72 -2.40
C GLN A 111 -7.85 16.30 -0.97
N GLN A 112 -6.72 16.11 -0.27
CA GLN A 112 -6.49 16.61 1.10
C GLN A 112 -7.49 16.11 2.16
N LEU A 113 -8.11 14.94 1.92
CA LEU A 113 -8.99 14.24 2.86
C LEU A 113 -8.17 13.39 3.84
N GLU A 114 -7.50 14.08 4.78
CA GLU A 114 -6.53 13.49 5.69
C GLU A 114 -7.11 12.32 6.50
N THR A 115 -8.36 12.42 6.98
CA THR A 115 -9.00 11.36 7.78
C THR A 115 -9.13 10.06 6.99
N VAL A 116 -9.50 10.17 5.70
CA VAL A 116 -9.69 9.00 4.82
C VAL A 116 -8.35 8.36 4.49
N ALA A 117 -7.34 9.17 4.13
CA ALA A 117 -6.00 8.68 3.82
C ALA A 117 -5.36 7.98 5.02
N LYS A 118 -5.45 8.59 6.21
CA LYS A 118 -4.96 8.03 7.47
C LYS A 118 -5.64 6.71 7.82
N LEU A 119 -6.97 6.65 7.67
CA LEU A 119 -7.74 5.44 7.93
C LEU A 119 -7.33 4.31 6.99
N ALA A 120 -7.21 4.60 5.69
CA ALA A 120 -6.78 3.62 4.69
C ALA A 120 -5.38 3.07 5.01
N ALA A 121 -4.41 3.96 5.29
CA ALA A 121 -3.05 3.57 5.62
C ALA A 121 -2.98 2.75 6.92
N SER A 122 -3.73 3.12 7.96
CA SER A 122 -3.75 2.39 9.23
C SER A 122 -4.33 0.97 9.10
N ILE A 123 -5.43 0.83 8.34
CA ILE A 123 -6.02 -0.49 8.06
C ILE A 123 -5.06 -1.35 7.26
N LEU A 124 -4.43 -0.78 6.22
CA LEU A 124 -3.41 -1.46 5.42
C LEU A 124 -2.24 -1.94 6.29
N GLY A 125 -1.67 -1.08 7.15
CA GLY A 125 -0.58 -1.46 8.06
C GLY A 125 -0.92 -2.66 8.94
N LYS A 126 -2.07 -2.62 9.62
CA LYS A 126 -2.53 -3.75 10.47
C LYS A 126 -2.78 -5.02 9.66
N SER A 127 -3.34 -4.88 8.46
CA SER A 127 -3.67 -6.00 7.59
C SER A 127 -2.42 -6.63 6.98
N GLY A 128 -1.39 -5.83 6.65
CA GLY A 128 -0.10 -6.29 6.18
C GLY A 128 0.60 -7.15 7.22
N ASN A 129 0.66 -6.68 8.47
CA ASN A 129 1.22 -7.46 9.56
C ASN A 129 0.47 -8.78 9.76
N THR A 130 -0.85 -8.75 9.67
CA THR A 130 -1.68 -9.96 9.75
C THR A 130 -1.40 -10.92 8.58
N ALA A 131 -1.33 -10.42 7.35
CA ALA A 131 -1.05 -11.23 6.16
C ALA A 131 0.34 -11.87 6.22
N ALA A 132 1.37 -11.11 6.64
CA ALA A 132 2.73 -11.61 6.81
C ALA A 132 2.80 -12.72 7.87
N LEU A 133 2.18 -12.52 9.03
CA LEU A 133 2.10 -13.55 10.09
C LEU A 133 1.39 -14.83 9.64
N LEU A 134 0.45 -14.72 8.70
CA LEU A 134 -0.26 -15.84 8.10
C LEU A 134 0.47 -16.44 6.87
N ASN A 135 1.69 -15.99 6.56
CA ASN A 135 2.48 -16.38 5.40
C ASN A 135 1.77 -16.16 4.05
N ARG A 136 1.00 -15.08 3.94
CA ARG A 136 0.25 -14.73 2.73
C ARG A 136 1.01 -13.67 1.93
N GLU A 137 2.01 -14.11 1.17
CA GLU A 137 2.94 -13.24 0.43
C GLU A 137 2.19 -12.28 -0.51
N ARG A 138 1.20 -12.76 -1.25
CA ARG A 138 0.44 -11.95 -2.22
C ARG A 138 -0.41 -10.87 -1.57
N GLU A 139 -1.03 -11.18 -0.43
CA GLU A 139 -1.80 -10.21 0.36
C GLU A 139 -0.86 -9.16 0.99
N THR A 140 0.30 -9.59 1.48
CA THR A 140 1.33 -8.69 2.01
C THR A 140 1.84 -7.75 0.92
N LEU A 141 2.11 -8.26 -0.28
CA LEU A 141 2.50 -7.47 -1.45
C LEU A 141 1.40 -6.48 -1.88
N ALA A 142 0.13 -6.87 -1.81
CA ALA A 142 -0.99 -5.96 -2.07
C ALA A 142 -1.02 -4.78 -1.07
N VAL A 143 -0.68 -5.04 0.19
CA VAL A 143 -0.56 -4.00 1.22
C VAL A 143 0.62 -3.06 0.93
N THR A 144 1.78 -3.58 0.55
CA THR A 144 2.95 -2.73 0.25
C THR A 144 2.66 -1.81 -0.94
N ILE A 145 2.01 -2.32 -1.99
CA ILE A 145 1.54 -1.50 -3.12
C ILE A 145 0.58 -0.40 -2.63
N GLY A 146 -0.43 -0.76 -1.84
CA GLY A 146 -1.43 0.20 -1.36
C GLY A 146 -0.83 1.32 -0.50
N LEU A 147 0.05 0.97 0.46
CA LEU A 147 0.76 1.95 1.29
C LEU A 147 1.73 2.81 0.47
N GLY A 148 2.46 2.20 -0.47
CA GLY A 148 3.38 2.89 -1.34
C GLY A 148 2.68 3.92 -2.23
N GLU A 149 1.53 3.59 -2.81
CA GLU A 149 0.76 4.52 -3.64
C GLU A 149 0.20 5.71 -2.83
N ILE A 150 -0.27 5.47 -1.60
CA ILE A 150 -0.67 6.56 -0.69
C ILE A 150 0.56 7.42 -0.34
N GLY A 151 1.64 6.80 0.11
CA GLY A 151 2.87 7.50 0.50
C GLY A 151 3.49 8.33 -0.63
N LYS A 152 3.49 7.80 -1.86
CA LYS A 152 3.94 8.54 -3.06
C LYS A 152 3.02 9.72 -3.39
N ALA A 153 1.70 9.61 -3.17
CA ALA A 153 0.81 10.74 -3.32
C ALA A 153 1.11 11.83 -2.27
N VAL A 154 1.35 11.43 -1.02
CA VAL A 154 1.70 12.37 0.05
C VAL A 154 3.01 13.10 -0.26
N ALA A 155 4.05 12.37 -0.70
CA ALA A 155 5.36 12.95 -1.00
C ALA A 155 5.33 13.98 -2.14
N ARG A 156 4.31 13.92 -3.03
CA ARG A 156 4.10 14.90 -4.10
C ARG A 156 3.31 16.13 -3.66
N MET A 157 2.67 16.08 -2.51
CA MET A 157 2.03 17.27 -1.95
C MET A 157 3.15 18.20 -1.51
N LYS A 158 3.16 19.44 -2.02
CA LYS A 158 4.09 20.51 -1.61
C LYS A 158 3.76 21.01 -0.21
N LEU A 159 3.68 20.10 0.75
CA LEU A 159 3.47 20.43 2.14
C LEU A 159 4.85 20.82 2.71
N PRO A 160 4.96 22.01 3.31
CA PRO A 160 6.22 22.48 3.87
C PRO A 160 6.73 21.60 5.02
N ASP A 161 5.85 20.74 5.57
CA ASP A 161 6.15 19.80 6.63
C ASP A 161 5.82 18.35 6.24
N TYR A 162 6.58 17.44 6.82
CA TYR A 162 6.31 16.00 6.80
C TYR A 162 4.92 15.70 7.37
N SER A 163 4.00 15.26 6.52
CA SER A 163 2.63 14.98 6.98
C SER A 163 2.57 13.68 7.80
N GLU A 164 1.65 13.63 8.76
CA GLU A 164 1.41 12.43 9.56
C GLU A 164 1.09 11.21 8.68
N ASN A 165 0.45 11.43 7.53
CA ASN A 165 0.15 10.38 6.56
C ASN A 165 1.40 9.79 5.91
N ALA A 166 2.40 10.60 5.57
CA ALA A 166 3.68 10.10 5.09
C ALA A 166 4.36 9.24 6.16
N ALA A 167 4.33 9.70 7.42
CA ALA A 167 4.86 8.96 8.56
C ALA A 167 4.25 7.58 8.68
N ILE A 168 2.91 7.51 8.68
CA ILE A 168 2.19 6.26 8.82
C ILE A 168 2.52 5.31 7.65
N CYS A 169 2.56 5.82 6.42
CA CYS A 169 2.88 4.96 5.26
C CYS A 169 4.31 4.40 5.33
N ILE A 170 5.30 5.24 5.68
CA ILE A 170 6.70 4.80 5.80
C ILE A 170 6.84 3.79 6.93
N THR A 171 6.32 4.09 8.11
CA THR A 171 6.38 3.17 9.26
C THR A 171 5.69 1.85 8.96
N CYS A 172 4.47 1.87 8.42
CA CYS A 172 3.77 0.63 8.07
C CYS A 172 4.47 -0.16 6.96
N LEU A 173 5.10 0.49 5.98
CA LEU A 173 5.91 -0.20 4.96
C LEU A 173 7.16 -0.84 5.58
N GLY A 174 7.88 -0.11 6.42
CA GLY A 174 9.04 -0.61 7.16
C GLY A 174 8.69 -1.83 8.00
N GLU A 175 7.65 -1.73 8.84
CA GLU A 175 7.18 -2.82 9.69
C GLU A 175 6.71 -4.04 8.88
N ASN A 176 5.91 -3.83 7.83
CA ASN A 176 5.43 -4.91 6.98
C ASN A 176 6.58 -5.59 6.23
N GLY A 177 7.53 -4.82 5.68
CA GLY A 177 8.70 -5.35 4.98
C GLY A 177 9.60 -6.15 5.91
N LYS A 178 9.85 -5.64 7.12
CA LYS A 178 10.64 -6.30 8.15
C LYS A 178 10.01 -7.63 8.56
N LEU A 179 8.70 -7.61 8.82
CA LEU A 179 7.97 -8.81 9.18
C LEU A 179 7.86 -9.80 8.01
N ALA A 180 7.74 -9.31 6.76
CA ALA A 180 7.80 -10.15 5.58
C ALA A 180 9.15 -10.87 5.47
N ALA A 181 10.26 -10.15 5.71
CA ALA A 181 11.59 -10.75 5.77
C ALA A 181 11.68 -11.84 6.83
N GLN A 182 11.29 -11.54 8.09
CA GLN A 182 11.22 -12.51 9.20
C GLN A 182 10.29 -13.70 8.97
N LYS A 183 9.42 -13.63 7.96
CA LYS A 183 8.49 -14.69 7.57
C LYS A 183 8.85 -15.33 6.23
N THR A 184 10.08 -15.14 5.76
CA THR A 184 10.56 -15.75 4.51
C THR A 184 9.76 -15.33 3.26
N LEU A 185 9.07 -14.18 3.31
CA LEU A 185 8.23 -13.63 2.22
C LEU A 185 9.02 -12.64 1.36
N GLU A 186 10.06 -13.14 0.68
CA GLU A 186 11.08 -12.33 0.00
C GLU A 186 10.48 -11.32 -1.00
N LYS A 187 9.44 -11.67 -1.76
CA LYS A 187 8.86 -10.71 -2.73
C LYS A 187 8.16 -9.55 -2.04
N ALA A 188 7.54 -9.80 -0.88
CA ALA A 188 6.88 -8.76 -0.12
C ALA A 188 7.90 -7.82 0.56
N ALA A 189 9.02 -8.36 1.05
CA ALA A 189 10.15 -7.57 1.56
C ALA A 189 10.74 -6.66 0.46
N ILE A 190 11.09 -7.23 -0.70
CA ILE A 190 11.55 -6.48 -1.89
C ILE A 190 10.51 -5.44 -2.32
N GLY A 191 9.22 -5.81 -2.32
CA GLY A 191 8.14 -4.89 -2.67
C GLY A 191 8.03 -3.70 -1.72
N ALA A 192 8.29 -3.88 -0.42
CA ALA A 192 8.34 -2.79 0.55
C ALA A 192 9.54 -1.86 0.29
N GLU A 193 10.72 -2.43 0.05
CA GLU A 193 11.94 -1.67 -0.27
C GLU A 193 11.79 -0.87 -1.57
N LEU A 194 11.19 -1.45 -2.61
CA LEU A 194 10.90 -0.76 -3.88
C LEU A 194 9.96 0.44 -3.68
N MET A 195 8.89 0.27 -2.91
CA MET A 195 7.96 1.38 -2.63
C MET A 195 8.63 2.46 -1.79
N LEU A 196 9.44 2.08 -0.81
CA LEU A 196 10.23 3.00 0.02
C LEU A 196 11.25 3.76 -0.83
N GLU A 197 11.97 3.10 -1.75
CA GLU A 197 12.91 3.73 -2.68
C GLU A 197 12.21 4.78 -3.56
N GLU A 198 11.06 4.44 -4.15
CA GLU A 198 10.27 5.38 -4.94
C GLU A 198 9.77 6.58 -4.10
N MET A 199 9.38 6.34 -2.85
CA MET A 199 8.99 7.41 -1.91
C MET A 199 10.19 8.29 -1.53
N ALA A 200 11.38 7.72 -1.34
CA ALA A 200 12.59 8.47 -1.04
C ALA A 200 12.97 9.38 -2.20
N ALA A 201 12.85 8.90 -3.45
CA ALA A 201 13.10 9.71 -4.64
C ALA A 201 12.22 10.97 -4.66
N LEU A 202 10.91 10.80 -4.42
CA LEU A 202 9.96 11.92 -4.34
C LEU A 202 10.25 12.85 -3.15
N ALA A 203 10.55 12.28 -1.97
CA ALA A 203 10.92 13.06 -0.80
C ALA A 203 12.16 13.93 -1.04
N MET A 204 13.18 13.39 -1.70
CA MET A 204 14.39 14.13 -2.06
C MET A 204 14.14 15.18 -3.16
N GLU A 205 13.21 14.92 -4.09
CA GLU A 205 12.78 15.92 -5.07
C GLU A 205 12.16 17.16 -4.41
N GLU A 206 11.39 16.96 -3.35
CA GLU A 206 10.73 18.01 -2.57
C GLU A 206 11.58 18.49 -1.37
N ASN A 207 12.85 18.09 -1.27
CA ASN A 207 13.79 18.44 -0.18
C ASN A 207 13.33 18.03 1.23
N LEU A 208 12.53 16.98 1.35
CA LEU A 208 12.01 16.42 2.61
C LEU A 208 13.08 15.52 3.28
N GLN A 209 14.13 16.13 3.81
CA GLN A 209 15.29 15.43 4.39
C GLN A 209 14.91 14.47 5.54
N SER A 210 13.99 14.86 6.42
CA SER A 210 13.52 14.01 7.50
C SER A 210 12.83 12.74 6.98
N ALA A 211 11.98 12.86 5.96
CA ALA A 211 11.30 11.73 5.34
C ALA A 211 12.31 10.77 4.71
N ALA A 212 13.28 11.29 3.94
CA ALA A 212 14.34 10.47 3.33
C ALA A 212 15.18 9.72 4.39
N GLY A 213 15.47 10.35 5.53
CA GLY A 213 16.16 9.70 6.65
C GLY A 213 15.36 8.56 7.29
N ILE A 214 14.06 8.77 7.55
CA ILE A 214 13.18 7.71 8.11
C ILE A 214 13.02 6.54 7.13
N ILE A 215 12.89 6.85 5.84
CA ILE A 215 12.84 5.83 4.79
C ILE A 215 14.13 5.00 4.74
N THR A 216 15.28 5.67 4.84
CA THR A 216 16.60 5.02 4.88
C THR A 216 16.68 4.02 6.04
N ALA A 217 16.29 4.43 7.24
CA ALA A 217 16.26 3.55 8.40
C ALA A 217 15.30 2.37 8.20
N SER A 218 14.15 2.59 7.55
CA SER A 218 13.20 1.53 7.25
C SER A 218 13.77 0.50 6.27
N ILE A 219 14.45 0.94 5.21
CA ILE A 219 15.11 0.03 4.25
C ILE A 219 16.23 -0.76 4.93
N GLU A 220 17.02 -0.12 5.79
CA GLU A 220 18.07 -0.78 6.56
C GLU A 220 17.51 -1.90 7.46
N GLU A 221 16.41 -1.65 8.18
CA GLU A 221 15.79 -2.66 9.04
C GLU A 221 15.21 -3.85 8.27
N ILE A 222 14.61 -3.61 7.10
CA ILE A 222 14.12 -4.68 6.22
C ILE A 222 15.32 -5.51 5.74
N GLY A 223 16.35 -4.85 5.20
CA GLY A 223 17.54 -5.52 4.68
C GLY A 223 18.28 -6.34 5.74
N LYS A 224 18.38 -5.84 6.99
CA LYS A 224 18.96 -6.60 8.11
C LYS A 224 18.16 -7.85 8.43
N SER A 225 16.84 -7.75 8.46
CA SER A 225 15.97 -8.91 8.70
C SER A 225 16.02 -9.90 7.53
N ALA A 226 16.17 -9.41 6.30
CA ALA A 226 16.38 -10.23 5.12
C ALA A 226 17.72 -10.98 5.17
N ALA A 227 18.77 -10.32 5.62
CA ALA A 227 20.09 -10.92 5.84
C ALA A 227 20.07 -12.04 6.89
N GLU A 228 19.36 -11.82 8.01
CA GLU A 228 19.17 -12.86 9.05
C GLU A 228 18.47 -14.12 8.52
N GLU A 229 17.62 -13.98 7.49
CA GLU A 229 16.84 -15.05 6.88
C GLU A 229 17.38 -15.48 5.50
N GLU A 230 18.63 -15.13 5.17
CA GLU A 230 19.35 -15.52 3.94
C GLU A 230 18.62 -15.13 2.62
N MET A 231 17.88 -14.02 2.63
CA MET A 231 17.19 -13.48 1.45
C MET A 231 18.10 -12.59 0.59
N GLU A 232 18.96 -13.22 -0.21
CA GLU A 232 19.97 -12.50 -1.00
C GLU A 232 19.38 -11.41 -1.91
N ASN A 233 18.20 -11.62 -2.54
CA ASN A 233 17.62 -10.62 -3.44
C ASN A 233 17.07 -9.40 -2.68
N ALA A 234 16.53 -9.61 -1.47
CA ALA A 234 16.07 -8.52 -0.62
C ALA A 234 17.26 -7.74 -0.03
N VAL A 235 18.32 -8.42 0.43
CA VAL A 235 19.56 -7.77 0.85
C VAL A 235 20.17 -6.94 -0.29
N PHE A 236 20.22 -7.50 -1.50
CA PHE A 236 20.67 -6.79 -2.70
C PHE A 236 19.82 -5.55 -2.98
N GLN A 237 18.49 -5.67 -2.92
CA GLN A 237 17.59 -4.54 -3.16
C GLN A 237 17.74 -3.45 -2.09
N ALA A 238 17.85 -3.82 -0.80
CA ALA A 238 18.11 -2.87 0.27
C ALA A 238 19.41 -2.08 0.03
N ALA A 239 20.51 -2.77 -0.26
CA ALA A 239 21.79 -2.14 -0.56
C ALA A 239 21.71 -1.23 -1.81
N SER A 240 21.07 -1.71 -2.88
CA SER A 240 20.85 -0.94 -4.10
C SER A 240 20.06 0.35 -3.84
N ALA A 241 18.94 0.26 -3.11
CA ALA A 241 18.11 1.40 -2.77
C ALA A 241 18.86 2.42 -1.90
N LEU A 242 19.61 1.96 -0.90
CA LEU A 242 20.44 2.84 -0.06
C LEU A 242 21.55 3.53 -0.86
N GLN A 243 22.16 2.84 -1.82
CA GLN A 243 23.16 3.42 -2.74
C GLN A 243 22.52 4.51 -3.64
N THR A 244 21.31 4.27 -4.15
CA THR A 244 20.52 5.27 -4.89
C THR A 244 20.22 6.49 -4.03
N ILE A 245 19.77 6.30 -2.78
CA ILE A 245 19.47 7.38 -1.83
C ILE A 245 20.73 8.17 -1.49
N MET A 246 21.82 7.51 -1.11
CA MET A 246 23.10 8.16 -0.78
C MET A 246 23.56 9.09 -1.91
N SER A 247 23.54 8.58 -3.14
CA SER A 247 24.02 9.30 -4.33
C SER A 247 23.09 10.46 -4.69
N SER A 248 21.77 10.22 -4.68
CA SER A 248 20.77 11.23 -5.04
C SER A 248 20.67 12.35 -4.01
N ALA A 249 20.70 12.02 -2.72
CA ALA A 249 20.72 12.97 -1.62
C ALA A 249 21.99 13.83 -1.64
N GLY A 250 23.16 13.20 -1.89
CA GLY A 250 24.44 13.89 -2.00
C GLY A 250 24.45 14.93 -3.13
N ASN A 251 23.95 14.56 -4.32
CA ASN A 251 23.83 15.47 -5.46
C ASN A 251 22.87 16.66 -5.20
N ARG A 252 21.96 16.52 -4.24
CA ARG A 252 20.99 17.54 -3.82
C ARG A 252 21.38 18.28 -2.54
N TYR A 253 22.56 18.03 -2.00
CA TYR A 253 23.04 18.60 -0.73
C TYR A 253 22.16 18.26 0.49
N LEU A 254 21.40 17.17 0.43
CA LEU A 254 20.62 16.63 1.55
C LEU A 254 21.54 15.77 2.43
N ASN A 255 22.50 16.43 3.08
CA ASN A 255 23.65 15.77 3.70
C ASN A 255 23.26 14.73 4.76
N ASP A 256 22.27 14.99 5.62
CA ASP A 256 21.92 14.03 6.67
C ASP A 256 21.32 12.74 6.07
N ALA A 257 20.51 12.86 5.02
CA ALA A 257 19.96 11.69 4.33
C ALA A 257 21.06 10.91 3.59
N SER A 258 22.01 11.61 2.96
CA SER A 258 23.15 10.97 2.30
C SER A 258 24.06 10.23 3.30
N ILE A 259 24.35 10.86 4.45
CA ILE A 259 25.15 10.25 5.53
C ILE A 259 24.41 9.06 6.13
N ALA A 260 23.11 9.18 6.43
CA ALA A 260 22.31 8.09 6.96
C ALA A 260 22.34 6.88 6.01
N ALA A 261 22.16 7.11 4.70
CA ALA A 261 22.20 6.03 3.72
C ALA A 261 23.58 5.38 3.62
N LYS A 262 24.65 6.18 3.71
CA LYS A 262 26.02 5.66 3.76
C LYS A 262 26.25 4.77 5.00
N VAL A 263 25.81 5.21 6.18
CA VAL A 263 25.95 4.43 7.42
C VAL A 263 25.13 3.14 7.33
N ALA A 264 23.90 3.20 6.80
CA ALA A 264 23.08 2.03 6.60
C ALA A 264 23.72 1.00 5.65
N LEU A 265 24.36 1.46 4.56
CA LEU A 265 25.12 0.59 3.63
C LEU A 265 26.25 -0.18 4.32
N GLU A 266 26.89 0.41 5.33
CA GLU A 266 27.97 -0.27 6.06
C GLU A 266 27.50 -1.56 6.74
N SER A 267 26.19 -1.67 7.06
CA SER A 267 25.58 -2.89 7.59
C SER A 267 25.56 -4.05 6.58
N PHE A 268 25.79 -3.77 5.30
CA PHE A 268 25.76 -4.75 4.22
C PHE A 268 27.13 -5.04 3.59
N ASN A 269 28.21 -4.41 4.08
CA ASN A 269 29.56 -4.56 3.55
C ASN A 269 30.13 -6.00 3.65
N GLU A 270 29.58 -6.83 4.53
CA GLU A 270 29.98 -8.23 4.68
C GLU A 270 29.37 -9.13 3.61
N PHE A 271 28.32 -8.67 2.93
CA PHE A 271 27.72 -9.39 1.82
C PHE A 271 28.52 -9.05 0.56
N ASP A 272 29.01 -10.07 -0.14
CA ASP A 272 29.58 -9.94 -1.47
C ASP A 272 28.42 -9.69 -2.46
N ILE A 273 27.76 -8.53 -2.32
CA ILE A 273 26.63 -8.09 -3.14
C ILE A 273 27.20 -7.70 -4.49
N ILE A 274 27.56 -8.72 -5.26
CA ILE A 274 27.99 -8.57 -6.63
C ILE A 274 26.78 -8.09 -7.41
N ASN A 275 27.01 -7.15 -8.33
CA ASN A 275 26.02 -6.66 -9.28
C ASN A 275 25.62 -7.80 -10.25
N ASP A 276 24.91 -8.79 -9.72
CA ASP A 276 24.53 -10.01 -10.41
C ASP A 276 23.27 -9.74 -11.23
N LYS A 277 23.35 -10.12 -12.50
CA LYS A 277 22.24 -10.01 -13.44
C LYS A 277 21.03 -10.82 -12.96
N ASP A 278 21.25 -11.88 -12.19
CA ASP A 278 20.16 -12.73 -11.69
C ASP A 278 19.33 -12.02 -10.61
N HIS A 279 19.98 -11.34 -9.65
CA HIS A 279 19.28 -10.53 -8.65
C HIS A 279 18.48 -9.38 -9.30
N ILE A 280 19.11 -8.65 -10.24
CA ILE A 280 18.44 -7.57 -10.98
C ILE A 280 17.20 -8.10 -11.70
N LYS A 281 17.34 -9.22 -12.41
CA LYS A 281 16.21 -9.83 -13.13
C LYS A 281 15.07 -10.18 -12.18
N LYS A 282 15.39 -10.74 -11.00
CA LYS A 282 14.37 -11.11 -10.00
C LYS A 282 13.61 -9.90 -9.47
N ILE A 283 14.33 -8.81 -9.20
CA ILE A 283 13.74 -7.56 -8.72
C ILE A 283 12.84 -6.94 -9.79
N GLU A 284 13.24 -6.95 -11.07
CA GLU A 284 12.38 -6.47 -12.16
C GLU A 284 11.12 -7.34 -12.34
N GLU A 285 11.22 -8.66 -12.18
CA GLU A 285 10.05 -9.55 -12.18
C GLU A 285 9.05 -9.18 -11.08
N ILE A 286 9.55 -8.87 -9.87
CA ILE A 286 8.70 -8.43 -8.75
C ILE A 286 8.09 -7.06 -9.03
N ARG A 287 8.88 -6.12 -9.56
CA ARG A 287 8.38 -4.79 -9.94
C ARG A 287 7.27 -4.88 -10.99
N GLU A 288 7.40 -5.76 -11.98
CA GLU A 288 6.35 -5.97 -12.97
C GLU A 288 5.12 -6.64 -12.37
N MET A 289 5.29 -7.65 -11.50
CA MET A 289 4.17 -8.24 -10.75
C MET A 289 3.41 -7.19 -9.93
N MET A 290 4.11 -6.27 -9.28
CA MET A 290 3.48 -5.17 -8.53
C MET A 290 2.69 -4.24 -9.46
N ARG A 291 3.23 -3.91 -10.64
CA ARG A 291 2.51 -3.12 -11.65
C ARG A 291 1.27 -3.84 -12.15
N GLU A 292 1.35 -5.13 -12.45
CA GLU A 292 0.20 -5.93 -12.89
C GLU A 292 -0.89 -5.98 -11.82
N LEU A 293 -0.51 -6.21 -10.55
CA LEU A 293 -1.46 -6.20 -9.43
C LEU A 293 -2.14 -4.83 -9.31
N TRP A 294 -1.40 -3.72 -9.44
CA TRP A 294 -1.98 -2.38 -9.35
C TRP A 294 -2.83 -2.01 -10.57
N VAL A 295 -2.42 -2.33 -11.80
CA VAL A 295 -3.18 -2.00 -13.02
C VAL A 295 -4.54 -2.69 -13.02
N ASN A 296 -4.62 -3.92 -12.52
CA ASN A 296 -5.88 -4.66 -12.38
C ASN A 296 -6.87 -4.05 -11.36
N THR A 297 -6.52 -2.91 -10.76
CA THR A 297 -7.33 -2.17 -9.79
C THR A 297 -7.82 -0.82 -10.29
N LYS A 298 -7.25 -0.29 -11.39
CA LYS A 298 -7.68 0.95 -12.04
C LYS A 298 -8.95 0.73 -12.86
#